data_AF-A0A6S7L061-F1
#
_entry.id   AF-A0A6S7L061-F1
#
_cell.length_a   1.000
_cell.length_b   1.000
_cell.length_c   1.000
_cell.angle_alpha   90.00
_cell.angle_beta   90.00
_cell.angle_gamma   90.00
#
_symmetry.space_group_name_H-M   'P 1'
#
loop_
_entity.id
_entity.type
_entity.pdbx_description
1 polymer ?
#
loop_
_entity_poly.entity_id
_entity_poly.type
_entity_poly.pdbx_seq_one_letter_code
_entity_poly.pdbx_strand_id
1 'polypeptide(L)'
;MLDRATRGRDLQLSSLQSALTKVGHITAQTTNTLLAVRAESSELDIDTLVRMNADVIALLGHISFELSQRRRDAIRPHLHREFRTLCASHVPITSFLFGDELQTQINHIRTSNKIGNTATSSNTPWQQQSKHSNPRHKPWRPFLARHHGNMPYRKANQYPTKNFKKTSDHIPDRK
;
A
#
# COMPACT_ATOMS: atom_id res chain seq x y z
N MET A 1 16.36 -1.94 13.88
CA MET A 1 15.14 -1.17 14.22
C MET A 1 14.14 -1.33 13.07
N LEU A 2 12.92 -1.84 13.31
CA LEU A 2 11.93 -2.10 12.26
C LEU A 2 11.37 -0.78 11.69
N ASP A 3 11.19 -0.73 10.35
CA ASP A 3 10.54 0.38 9.65
C ASP A 3 9.09 0.61 10.11
N ARG A 4 8.58 1.84 9.98
CA ARG A 4 7.23 2.25 10.42
C ARG A 4 6.14 1.39 9.79
N ALA A 5 6.24 1.07 8.50
CA ALA A 5 5.22 0.25 7.82
C ALA A 5 5.23 -1.19 8.34
N THR A 6 6.42 -1.73 8.64
CA THR A 6 6.57 -3.07 9.22
C THR A 6 6.04 -3.11 10.65
N ARG A 7 6.33 -2.09 11.46
CA ARG A 7 5.79 -1.97 12.83
C ARG A 7 4.26 -1.84 12.85
N GLY A 8 3.69 -1.07 11.92
CA GLY A 8 2.24 -0.95 11.80
C GLY A 8 1.56 -2.29 11.48
N ARG A 9 2.12 -3.06 10.54
CA ARG A 9 1.63 -4.40 10.20
C ARG A 9 1.76 -5.38 11.35
N ASP A 10 2.86 -5.30 12.10
CA ASP A 10 3.09 -6.13 13.29
C ASP A 10 2.10 -5.81 14.43
N LEU A 11 1.85 -4.52 14.71
CA LEU A 11 0.86 -4.10 15.69
C LEU A 11 -0.55 -4.60 15.33
N GLN A 12 -0.92 -4.51 14.07
CA GLN A 12 -2.18 -5.08 13.60
C GLN A 12 -2.18 -6.61 13.79
N LEU A 13 -1.12 -7.34 13.39
CA LEU A 13 -0.99 -8.79 13.61
C LEU A 13 -1.15 -9.16 15.09
N SER A 14 -0.51 -8.40 15.98
CA SER A 14 -0.63 -8.57 17.43
C SER A 14 -2.07 -8.34 17.91
N SER A 15 -2.77 -7.33 17.39
CA SER A 15 -4.18 -7.10 17.70
C SER A 15 -5.08 -8.26 17.29
N LEU A 16 -4.89 -8.80 16.08
CA LEU A 16 -5.60 -10.00 15.61
C LEU A 16 -5.31 -11.22 16.48
N GLN A 17 -4.04 -11.44 16.84
CA GLN A 17 -3.64 -12.52 17.72
C GLN A 17 -4.34 -12.40 19.08
N SER A 18 -4.36 -11.19 19.66
CA SER A 18 -5.07 -10.93 20.93
C SER A 18 -6.56 -11.24 20.84
N ALA A 19 -7.23 -10.81 19.77
CA ALA A 19 -8.65 -11.12 19.54
C ALA A 19 -8.88 -12.63 19.41
N LEU A 20 -8.02 -13.34 18.68
CA LEU A 20 -8.11 -14.78 18.51
C LEU A 20 -7.88 -15.53 19.85
N THR A 21 -6.93 -15.09 20.67
CA THR A 21 -6.70 -15.66 22.01
C THR A 21 -7.94 -15.50 22.90
N LYS A 22 -8.62 -14.34 22.84
CA LYS A 22 -9.87 -14.10 23.58
C LYS A 22 -10.98 -15.05 23.12
N VAL A 23 -11.14 -15.25 21.81
CA VAL A 23 -12.07 -16.25 21.27
C VAL A 23 -11.77 -17.64 21.82
N GLY A 24 -10.51 -18.07 21.78
CA GLY A 24 -10.09 -19.37 22.30
C GLY A 24 -10.41 -19.52 23.80
N HIS A 25 -10.15 -18.47 24.59
CA HIS A 25 -10.46 -18.46 26.02
C HIS A 25 -11.96 -18.59 26.28
N ILE A 26 -12.79 -17.79 25.63
CA ILE A 26 -14.24 -17.82 25.82
C ILE A 26 -14.81 -19.18 25.38
N THR A 27 -14.38 -19.72 24.24
CA THR A 27 -14.82 -21.05 23.77
C THR A 27 -14.42 -22.17 24.74
N ALA A 28 -13.21 -22.11 25.30
CA ALA A 28 -12.77 -23.07 26.31
C ALA A 28 -13.62 -22.96 27.59
N GLN A 29 -13.93 -21.74 28.03
CA GLN A 29 -14.79 -21.50 29.18
C GLN A 29 -16.22 -21.99 28.93
N THR A 30 -16.83 -21.68 27.79
CA THR A 30 -18.14 -22.20 27.35
C THR A 30 -18.16 -23.73 27.41
N THR A 31 -17.12 -24.38 26.89
CA THR A 31 -17.00 -25.85 26.91
C THR A 31 -16.89 -26.39 28.33
N ASN A 32 -16.12 -25.71 29.19
CA ASN A 32 -15.97 -26.11 30.59
C ASN A 32 -17.29 -26.01 31.36
N THR A 33 -18.06 -24.94 31.14
CA THR A 33 -19.40 -24.78 31.73
C THR A 33 -20.35 -25.91 31.30
N LEU A 34 -20.34 -26.27 30.01
CA LEU A 34 -21.15 -27.37 29.49
C LEU A 34 -20.74 -28.73 30.08
N LEU A 35 -19.44 -28.96 30.28
CA LEU A 35 -18.94 -30.19 30.90
C LEU A 35 -19.31 -30.29 32.38
N ALA A 36 -19.24 -29.18 33.13
CA ALA A 36 -19.66 -29.13 34.53
C ALA A 36 -21.15 -29.46 34.69
N VAL A 37 -22.00 -28.84 33.86
CA VAL A 37 -23.44 -29.13 33.81
C VAL A 37 -23.71 -30.61 33.51
N ARG A 38 -22.99 -31.18 32.54
CA ARG A 38 -23.13 -32.59 32.17
C ARG A 38 -22.73 -33.54 33.31
N ALA A 39 -21.69 -33.19 34.08
CA ALA A 39 -21.17 -34.02 35.16
C ALA A 39 -22.04 -33.94 36.43
N GLU A 40 -22.52 -32.74 36.76
CA GLU A 40 -23.19 -32.45 38.03
C GLU A 40 -24.72 -32.43 37.91
N SER A 41 -25.28 -32.59 36.69
CA SER A 41 -26.71 -32.39 36.40
C SER A 41 -27.25 -31.06 36.91
N SER A 42 -26.39 -30.04 36.95
CA SER A 42 -26.72 -28.70 37.43
C SER A 42 -27.53 -27.92 36.38
N GLU A 43 -28.21 -26.86 36.82
CA GLU A 43 -28.94 -25.97 35.93
C GLU A 43 -27.97 -25.19 35.04
N LEU A 44 -28.26 -25.14 33.75
CA LEU A 44 -27.42 -24.48 32.76
C LEU A 44 -27.79 -23.00 32.66
N ASP A 45 -26.84 -22.11 32.93
CA ASP A 45 -27.01 -20.68 32.71
C ASP A 45 -26.94 -20.35 31.20
N ILE A 46 -28.12 -20.40 30.56
CA ILE A 46 -28.30 -20.14 29.13
C ILE A 46 -27.88 -18.70 28.79
N ASP A 47 -28.26 -17.72 29.61
CA ASP A 47 -28.03 -16.30 29.31
C ASP A 47 -26.54 -15.96 29.29
N THR A 48 -25.77 -16.51 30.24
CA THR A 48 -24.31 -16.35 30.23
C THR A 48 -23.68 -17.04 29.02
N LEU A 49 -24.13 -18.25 28.67
CA LEU A 49 -23.63 -18.96 27.48
C LEU A 49 -23.94 -18.18 26.19
N VAL A 50 -25.15 -17.64 26.04
CA VAL A 50 -25.54 -16.83 24.87
C VAL A 50 -24.65 -15.59 24.77
N ARG A 51 -24.43 -14.88 25.88
CA ARG A 51 -23.57 -13.69 25.90
C ARG A 51 -22.12 -14.01 25.53
N MET A 52 -21.54 -15.06 26.11
CA MET A 52 -20.19 -15.51 25.78
C MET A 52 -20.04 -15.86 24.30
N ASN A 53 -21.02 -16.57 23.72
CA ASN A 53 -20.96 -16.94 22.30
C ASN A 53 -21.23 -15.74 21.38
N ALA A 54 -22.07 -14.78 21.78
CA ALA A 54 -22.24 -13.53 21.05
C ALA A 54 -20.92 -12.72 20.98
N ASP A 55 -20.18 -12.66 22.09
CA ASP A 55 -18.85 -12.03 22.13
C ASP A 55 -17.86 -12.75 21.19
N VAL A 56 -17.88 -14.08 21.15
CA VAL A 56 -17.08 -14.88 20.21
C VAL A 56 -17.42 -14.53 18.77
N ILE A 57 -18.70 -14.45 18.40
CA ILE A 57 -19.14 -14.09 17.05
C ILE A 57 -18.67 -12.68 16.68
N ALA A 58 -18.79 -11.71 17.60
CA ALA A 58 -18.34 -10.34 17.36
C ALA A 58 -16.81 -10.28 17.13
N LEU A 59 -16.03 -10.99 17.95
CA LEU A 59 -14.57 -11.07 17.80
C LEU A 59 -14.17 -11.75 16.49
N LEU A 60 -14.83 -12.85 16.11
CA LEU A 60 -14.59 -13.54 14.83
C LEU A 60 -14.94 -12.67 13.63
N GLY A 61 -16.02 -11.88 13.72
CA GLY A 61 -16.39 -10.89 12.71
C GLY A 61 -15.29 -9.83 12.54
N HIS A 62 -14.79 -9.28 13.65
CA HIS A 62 -13.68 -8.33 13.63
C HIS A 62 -12.41 -8.93 13.00
N ILE A 63 -12.05 -10.15 13.39
CA ILE A 63 -10.89 -10.87 12.83
C ILE A 63 -11.04 -11.08 11.32
N SER A 64 -12.22 -11.49 10.87
CA SER A 64 -12.51 -11.76 9.46
C SER A 64 -12.42 -10.50 8.60
N PHE A 65 -12.89 -9.37 9.13
CA PHE A 65 -12.78 -8.06 8.47
C PHE A 65 -11.32 -7.62 8.34
N GLU A 66 -10.56 -7.65 9.44
CA GLU A 66 -9.12 -7.33 9.48
C GLU A 66 -8.30 -8.19 8.51
N LEU A 67 -8.58 -9.50 8.45
CA LEU A 67 -7.94 -10.43 7.53
C LEU A 67 -8.19 -10.02 6.06
N SER A 68 -9.43 -9.64 5.74
CA SER A 68 -9.81 -9.19 4.41
C SER A 68 -9.08 -7.90 4.02
N GLN A 69 -8.95 -6.94 4.94
CA GLN A 69 -8.17 -5.73 4.71
C GLN A 69 -6.69 -6.03 4.41
N ARG A 70 -6.09 -6.99 5.12
CA ARG A 70 -4.70 -7.40 4.86
C ARG A 70 -4.52 -8.08 3.52
N ARG A 71 -5.49 -8.90 3.11
CA ARG A 71 -5.49 -9.49 1.77
C ARG A 71 -5.51 -8.38 0.72
N ARG A 72 -6.31 -7.32 0.90
CA ARG A 72 -6.28 -6.14 0.02
C ARG A 72 -4.93 -5.46 0.02
N ASP A 73 -4.32 -5.21 1.18
CA ASP A 73 -3.00 -4.57 1.27
C ASP A 73 -1.89 -5.40 0.63
N ALA A 74 -1.94 -6.73 0.74
CA ALA A 74 -0.99 -7.64 0.10
C ALA A 74 -1.18 -7.71 -1.42
N ILE A 75 -2.42 -7.64 -1.92
CA ILE A 75 -2.74 -7.64 -3.36
C ILE A 75 -2.41 -6.28 -4.00
N ARG A 76 -2.66 -5.17 -3.30
CA ARG A 76 -2.52 -3.79 -3.81
C ARG A 76 -1.23 -3.50 -4.60
N PRO A 77 -0.01 -3.89 -4.16
CA PRO A 77 1.21 -3.60 -4.93
C PRO A 77 1.27 -4.36 -6.27
N HIS A 78 0.62 -5.52 -6.37
CA HIS A 78 0.60 -6.38 -7.54
C HIS A 78 -0.48 -5.97 -8.56
N LEU A 79 -1.41 -5.09 -8.19
CA LEU A 79 -2.41 -4.55 -9.10
C LEU A 79 -1.85 -3.40 -9.95
N HIS A 80 -2.37 -3.31 -11.18
CA HIS A 80 -2.16 -2.15 -12.03
C HIS A 80 -2.54 -0.87 -11.28
N ARG A 81 -1.77 0.20 -11.48
CA ARG A 81 -1.88 1.45 -10.71
C ARG A 81 -3.31 1.99 -10.66
N GLU A 82 -4.04 1.88 -11.76
CA GLU A 82 -5.42 2.35 -11.89
C GLU A 82 -6.42 1.61 -11.00
N PHE A 83 -6.17 0.33 -10.70
CA PHE A 83 -7.07 -0.52 -9.92
C PHE A 83 -6.69 -0.59 -8.44
N ARG A 84 -5.62 0.07 -8.01
CA ARG A 84 -5.20 0.08 -6.59
C ARG A 84 -6.24 0.71 -5.67
N THR A 85 -7.11 1.57 -6.20
CA THR A 85 -8.23 2.18 -5.48
C THR A 85 -9.27 1.15 -5.03
N LEU A 86 -9.38 0.00 -5.68
CA LEU A 86 -10.25 -1.11 -5.27
C LEU A 86 -9.83 -1.70 -3.91
N CYS A 87 -8.55 -1.58 -3.55
CA CYS A 87 -8.03 -2.01 -2.25
C CYS A 87 -8.24 -0.96 -1.15
N ALA A 88 -8.90 0.16 -1.41
CA ALA A 88 -9.09 1.21 -0.42
C ALA A 88 -10.04 0.75 0.70
N SER A 89 -9.84 1.26 1.91
CA SER A 89 -10.61 0.86 3.08
C SER A 89 -12.10 1.22 3.02
N HIS A 90 -12.48 2.22 2.21
CA HIS A 90 -13.87 2.64 2.03
C HIS A 90 -14.67 1.70 1.11
N VAL A 91 -14.00 0.85 0.32
CA VAL A 91 -14.69 -0.16 -0.49
C VAL A 91 -15.24 -1.21 0.46
N PRO A 92 -16.56 -1.45 0.53
CA PRO A 92 -17.13 -2.38 1.49
C PRO A 92 -16.56 -3.78 1.28
N ILE A 93 -16.26 -4.48 2.37
CA ILE A 93 -15.97 -5.92 2.34
C ILE A 93 -17.31 -6.63 2.50
N THR A 94 -17.74 -7.34 1.46
CA THR A 94 -18.94 -8.18 1.46
C THR A 94 -18.50 -9.64 1.49
N SER A 95 -19.27 -10.55 0.88
CA SER A 95 -18.81 -11.90 0.56
C SER A 95 -17.60 -11.90 -0.39
N PHE A 96 -17.44 -10.85 -1.20
CA PHE A 96 -16.31 -10.67 -2.11
C PHE A 96 -15.30 -9.66 -1.57
N LEU A 97 -14.01 -9.94 -1.83
CA LEU A 97 -12.91 -9.13 -1.31
C LEU A 97 -12.96 -7.66 -1.77
N PHE A 98 -13.52 -7.37 -2.94
CA PHE A 98 -13.60 -6.01 -3.50
C PHE A 98 -15.04 -5.48 -3.56
N GLY A 99 -15.96 -6.11 -2.83
CA GLY A 99 -17.38 -5.80 -2.87
C GLY A 99 -18.11 -6.37 -4.09
N ASP A 100 -19.43 -6.21 -4.10
CA ASP A 100 -20.31 -6.82 -5.10
C ASP A 100 -20.30 -6.03 -6.42
N GLU A 101 -20.06 -4.71 -6.34
CA GLU A 101 -20.10 -3.77 -7.47
C GLU A 101 -18.75 -3.65 -8.21
N LEU A 102 -17.98 -4.73 -8.30
CA LEU A 102 -16.62 -4.69 -8.85
C LEU A 102 -16.59 -4.21 -10.31
N GLN A 103 -17.49 -4.71 -11.18
CA GLN A 103 -17.54 -4.33 -12.59
C GLN A 103 -17.90 -2.85 -12.77
N THR A 104 -18.88 -2.38 -12.00
CA THR A 104 -19.28 -0.98 -11.94
C THR A 104 -18.09 -0.10 -11.56
N GLN A 105 -17.35 -0.46 -10.50
CA GLN A 105 -16.15 0.26 -10.06
C GLN A 105 -15.04 0.26 -11.12
N ILE A 106 -14.79 -0.86 -11.79
CA ILE A 106 -13.80 -0.93 -12.89
C ILE A 106 -14.17 0.02 -14.04
N ASN A 107 -15.45 0.06 -14.42
CA ASN A 107 -15.94 0.96 -15.46
C ASN A 107 -15.80 2.43 -15.05
N HIS A 108 -16.10 2.76 -13.79
CA HIS A 108 -15.94 4.10 -13.23
C HIS A 108 -14.46 4.53 -13.20
N ILE A 109 -13.54 3.63 -12.86
CA ILE A 109 -12.10 3.89 -12.90
C ILE A 109 -11.66 4.19 -14.34
N ARG A 110 -12.07 3.36 -15.31
CA ARG A 110 -11.70 3.53 -16.72
C ARG A 110 -12.22 4.84 -17.29
N THR A 111 -13.48 5.17 -17.02
CA THR A 111 -14.10 6.43 -17.47
C THR A 111 -13.44 7.65 -16.81
N SER A 112 -13.16 7.59 -15.50
CA SER A 112 -12.45 8.66 -14.77
C SER A 112 -11.05 8.90 -15.34
N ASN A 113 -10.30 7.84 -15.65
CA ASN A 113 -8.96 7.97 -16.24
C ASN A 113 -9.02 8.53 -17.67
N LYS A 114 -10.02 8.14 -18.47
CA LYS A 114 -10.26 8.72 -19.79
C LYS A 114 -10.48 10.23 -19.69
N ILE A 115 -11.35 10.67 -18.77
CA ILE A 115 -11.65 12.09 -18.55
C ILE A 115 -10.42 12.86 -18.07
N GLY A 116 -9.69 12.33 -17.08
CA GLY A 116 -8.47 12.95 -16.55
C GLY A 116 -7.37 13.13 -17.62
N ASN A 117 -7.20 12.15 -18.50
CA ASN A 117 -6.26 12.24 -19.62
C ASN A 117 -6.71 13.28 -20.67
N THR A 118 -8.01 13.38 -20.95
CA THR A 118 -8.53 14.43 -21.87
C THR A 118 -8.46 15.83 -21.28
N ALA A 119 -8.63 15.99 -19.95
CA ALA A 119 -8.57 17.28 -19.27
C ALA A 119 -7.13 17.80 -19.07
N THR A 120 -6.14 16.90 -19.05
CA THR A 120 -4.71 17.27 -18.95
C THR A 120 -4.05 17.45 -20.32
N SER A 121 -4.62 16.88 -21.39
CA SER A 121 -4.13 17.03 -22.77
C SER A 121 -4.47 18.39 -23.41
N SER A 122 -5.29 19.24 -22.76
CA SER A 122 -5.68 20.54 -23.32
C SER A 122 -4.75 21.71 -22.92
N ASN A 123 -3.64 21.45 -22.24
CA ASN A 123 -2.66 22.48 -21.82
C ASN A 123 -1.22 22.13 -22.21
N THR A 124 -0.99 21.75 -23.46
CA THR A 124 0.32 21.93 -24.09
C THR A 124 0.30 23.23 -24.90
N PRO A 125 0.90 24.33 -24.41
CA PRO A 125 1.33 25.39 -25.30
C PRO A 125 2.38 24.78 -26.22
N TRP A 126 2.04 24.71 -27.49
CA TRP A 126 2.92 24.44 -28.60
C TRP A 126 4.29 25.10 -28.40
N GLN A 127 5.31 24.32 -28.02
CA GLN A 127 6.69 24.72 -28.27
C GLN A 127 6.96 24.48 -29.76
N GLN A 128 6.51 25.44 -30.57
CA GLN A 128 6.97 25.56 -31.94
C GLN A 128 8.48 25.78 -31.92
N GLN A 129 9.16 24.93 -32.70
CA GLN A 129 10.57 25.07 -33.03
C GLN A 129 10.79 26.41 -33.74
N SER A 130 11.37 27.39 -33.06
CA SER A 130 12.01 28.53 -33.72
C SER A 130 13.52 28.32 -33.71
N LYS A 131 14.03 27.73 -34.80
CA LYS A 131 15.43 27.92 -35.19
C LYS A 131 15.62 29.41 -35.42
N HIS A 132 16.35 30.16 -34.57
CA HIS A 132 17.13 31.35 -34.98
C HIS A 132 18.08 31.82 -33.86
N SER A 133 19.35 31.95 -34.26
CA SER A 133 20.47 32.75 -33.74
C SER A 133 20.58 33.13 -32.25
N ASN A 134 21.69 32.67 -31.68
CA ASN A 134 22.44 33.28 -30.58
C ASN A 134 22.67 34.80 -30.81
N PRO A 135 22.47 35.68 -29.80
CA PRO A 135 23.64 36.30 -29.20
C PRO A 135 23.54 36.49 -27.67
N ARG A 136 24.49 35.84 -26.97
CA ARG A 136 25.20 36.26 -25.75
C ARG A 136 24.75 37.59 -25.10
N HIS A 137 24.01 37.53 -23.98
CA HIS A 137 24.16 38.46 -22.84
C HIS A 137 23.82 37.74 -21.52
N LYS A 138 24.63 37.99 -20.49
CA LYS A 138 24.60 37.31 -19.18
C LYS A 138 23.41 37.74 -18.31
N PRO A 139 22.99 36.94 -17.31
CA PRO A 139 21.73 37.15 -16.60
C PRO A 139 21.84 38.23 -15.51
N TRP A 140 20.73 38.97 -15.35
CA TRP A 140 20.41 39.73 -14.14
C TRP A 140 20.46 38.81 -12.91
N ARG A 141 21.19 39.22 -11.88
CA ARG A 141 21.28 38.52 -10.59
C ARG A 141 20.24 39.08 -9.62
N PRO A 142 19.53 38.25 -8.83
CA PRO A 142 18.66 38.74 -7.77
C PRO A 142 19.46 39.33 -6.59
N PHE A 143 18.88 40.35 -5.98
CA PHE A 143 19.39 41.27 -4.93
C PHE A 143 19.79 40.64 -3.58
N LEU A 144 19.69 39.31 -3.40
CA LEU A 144 19.88 38.67 -2.08
C LEU A 144 21.10 37.73 -1.97
N ALA A 145 22.05 37.78 -2.90
CA ALA A 145 23.32 37.05 -2.74
C ALA A 145 24.27 37.78 -1.76
N ARG A 146 24.04 37.59 -0.44
CA ARG A 146 24.98 38.00 0.62
C ARG A 146 26.23 37.10 0.61
N HIS A 147 27.38 37.74 0.59
CA HIS A 147 28.72 37.19 0.64
C HIS A 147 29.08 36.68 2.05
N HIS A 148 29.75 35.54 2.17
CA HIS A 148 30.67 35.22 3.28
C HIS A 148 31.72 34.21 2.81
N GLY A 149 33.01 34.57 2.94
CA GLY A 149 34.13 33.62 3.10
C GLY A 149 35.07 33.38 1.91
N ASN A 150 36.22 34.08 1.92
CA ASN A 150 37.56 33.57 1.52
C ASN A 150 37.79 32.15 2.08
N MET A 151 38.57 31.19 1.55
CA MET A 151 39.79 31.15 0.72
C MET A 151 40.00 29.67 0.23
N PRO A 152 40.98 29.38 -0.64
CA PRO A 152 41.04 28.17 -1.48
C PRO A 152 41.87 27.01 -0.89
N TYR A 153 41.58 25.79 -1.32
CA TYR A 153 42.58 24.71 -1.38
C TYR A 153 42.73 24.19 -2.81
N ARG A 154 43.96 24.25 -3.29
CA ARG A 154 44.43 23.83 -4.61
C ARG A 154 45.22 22.52 -4.43
N LYS A 155 44.94 21.49 -5.24
CA LYS A 155 45.85 20.47 -5.82
C LYS A 155 44.97 19.38 -6.47
N ALA A 156 44.91 19.25 -7.80
CA ALA A 156 45.91 18.82 -8.80
C ALA A 156 45.80 17.31 -9.13
N ASN A 157 45.91 17.03 -10.44
CA ASN A 157 46.10 15.77 -11.18
C ASN A 157 44.83 15.30 -11.93
N GLN A 158 44.62 15.55 -13.24
CA GLN A 158 45.43 15.41 -14.47
C GLN A 158 45.34 14.00 -15.10
N TYR A 159 44.26 13.81 -15.89
CA TYR A 159 44.02 12.93 -17.07
C TYR A 159 44.04 11.38 -16.95
N PRO A 160 43.49 10.61 -17.93
CA PRO A 160 42.54 10.93 -19.02
C PRO A 160 41.36 9.95 -19.19
N THR A 161 40.42 10.38 -20.03
CA THR A 161 39.32 9.63 -20.65
C THR A 161 39.76 8.38 -21.40
N LYS A 162 39.01 7.27 -21.31
CA LYS A 162 38.98 6.23 -22.35
C LYS A 162 37.55 5.78 -22.63
N ASN A 163 37.15 6.04 -23.88
CA ASN A 163 35.93 5.57 -24.52
C ASN A 163 35.95 4.04 -24.65
N PHE A 164 34.83 3.37 -24.38
CA PHE A 164 34.60 2.02 -24.87
C PHE A 164 33.46 2.03 -25.91
N LYS A 165 33.85 1.68 -27.13
CA LYS A 165 32.99 1.49 -28.29
C LYS A 165 32.16 0.22 -28.14
N LYS A 166 30.94 0.34 -28.66
CA LYS A 166 29.91 -0.67 -28.94
C LYS A 166 30.43 -1.71 -29.96
N THR A 167 30.21 -3.00 -29.71
CA THR A 167 30.09 -4.02 -30.77
C THR A 167 29.09 -5.08 -30.36
N SER A 168 28.19 -5.36 -31.31
CA SER A 168 27.07 -6.28 -31.35
C SER A 168 27.48 -7.75 -31.59
N ASP A 169 26.66 -8.64 -31.02
CA ASP A 169 26.17 -9.93 -31.52
C ASP A 169 27.12 -10.97 -32.14
N HIS A 170 27.23 -12.11 -31.45
CA HIS A 170 27.24 -13.43 -32.08
C HIS A 170 26.70 -14.52 -31.13
N ILE A 171 25.59 -15.15 -31.52
CA ILE A 171 25.03 -16.40 -30.98
C ILE A 171 25.68 -17.57 -31.74
N PRO A 172 25.95 -18.72 -31.11
CA PRO A 172 25.40 -19.96 -31.66
C PRO A 172 24.87 -20.95 -30.61
N ASP A 173 24.20 -21.95 -31.16
CA ASP A 173 23.18 -22.83 -30.61
C ASP A 173 23.59 -23.92 -29.62
N ARG A 174 22.64 -24.20 -28.72
CA ARG A 174 22.01 -25.49 -28.40
C ARG A 174 22.73 -26.78 -28.85
N LYS A 175 23.05 -27.63 -27.87
CA LYS A 175 22.76 -29.07 -27.86
C LYS A 175 22.40 -29.50 -26.46
#